data_AF-A0A0F9A5V6-F1
#
_entry.id   AF-A0A0F9A5V6-F1
#
_cell.length_a   1.000
_cell.length_b   1.000
_cell.length_c   1.000
_cell.angle_alpha   90.00
_cell.angle_beta   90.00
_cell.angle_gamma   90.00
#
_symmetry.space_group_name_H-M   'P 1'
#
loop_
_entity.id
_entity.type
_entity.pdbx_description
1 polymer ?
#
loop_
_entity_poly.entity_id
_entity_poly.type
_entity_poly.pdbx_seq_one_letter_code
_entity_poly.pdbx_strand_id
1 'polypeptide(L)'
;MIDIKQIRENPQSFKEAAKTKKIDVNIDRLLEIDSALKDAKKQLQDLAAEKNRIGKSIPKLSGEEKESALVELSALKENETNLNDEVKK
;
A
#
# COMPACT_ATOMS: atom_id res chain seq x y z
N MET A 1 21.97 4.50 7.62
CA MET A 1 20.75 3.88 7.05
C MET A 1 21.06 3.58 5.59
N ILE A 2 20.87 2.35 5.13
CA ILE A 2 21.05 1.99 3.71
C ILE A 2 19.76 2.39 2.96
N ASP A 3 19.90 2.95 1.75
CA ASP A 3 18.73 3.27 0.94
C ASP A 3 18.12 1.98 0.37
N ILE A 4 16.85 1.74 0.65
CA ILE A 4 16.09 0.58 0.15
C ILE A 4 16.04 0.55 -1.39
N LYS A 5 16.15 1.70 -2.05
CA LYS A 5 16.24 1.77 -3.51
C LYS A 5 17.48 1.06 -4.03
N GLN A 6 18.64 1.27 -3.38
CA GLN A 6 19.89 0.62 -3.77
C GLN A 6 19.80 -0.90 -3.59
N ILE A 7 19.15 -1.35 -2.51
CA ILE A 7 18.91 -2.77 -2.28
C ILE A 7 17.99 -3.36 -3.36
N ARG A 8 16.96 -2.61 -3.80
CA ARG A 8 16.05 -3.05 -4.86
C ARG A 8 16.72 -3.10 -6.23
N GLU A 9 17.59 -2.13 -6.53
CA GLU A 9 18.30 -2.05 -7.80
C GLU A 9 19.41 -3.09 -7.92
N ASN A 10 20.11 -3.40 -6.82
CA ASN A 10 21.21 -4.38 -6.84
C ASN A 10 21.22 -5.32 -5.61
N PRO A 11 20.20 -6.18 -5.44
CA PRO A 11 20.05 -6.99 -4.24
C PRO A 11 21.17 -8.01 -4.04
N GLN A 12 21.80 -8.48 -5.13
CA GLN A 12 22.88 -9.47 -5.07
C GLN A 12 24.12 -8.92 -4.35
N SER A 13 24.53 -7.69 -4.68
CA SER A 13 25.68 -7.04 -4.04
C SER A 13 25.50 -6.94 -2.51
N PHE A 14 24.27 -6.67 -2.04
CA PHE A 14 23.98 -6.62 -0.61
C PHE A 14 23.97 -8.01 0.05
N LYS A 15 23.49 -9.05 -0.64
CA LYS A 15 23.58 -10.45 -0.16
C LYS A 15 25.03 -10.90 0.00
N GLU A 16 25.87 -10.61 -0.99
CA GLU A 16 27.30 -10.95 -0.95
C GLU A 16 28.04 -10.16 0.14
N ALA A 17 27.73 -8.87 0.29
CA ALA A 17 28.29 -8.03 1.35
C ALA A 17 27.86 -8.52 2.74
N ALA A 18 26.60 -8.91 2.92
CA ALA A 18 26.08 -9.49 4.17
C ALA A 18 26.82 -10.78 4.53
N LYS A 19 26.95 -11.70 3.57
CA LYS A 19 27.70 -12.96 3.73
C LYS A 19 29.16 -12.72 4.09
N THR A 20 29.82 -11.79 3.40
CA THR A 20 31.22 -11.43 3.64
C THR A 20 31.43 -10.85 5.04
N LYS A 21 30.49 -10.03 5.50
CA LYS A 21 30.51 -9.41 6.83
C LYS A 21 29.95 -10.30 7.93
N LYS A 22 29.53 -11.53 7.61
CA LYS A 22 28.86 -12.47 8.52
C LYS A 22 27.63 -11.87 9.22
N ILE A 23 26.89 -11.05 8.48
CA ILE A 23 25.62 -10.46 8.92
C ILE A 23 24.51 -11.42 8.52
N ASP A 24 23.76 -11.90 9.50
CA ASP A 24 22.55 -12.68 9.26
C ASP A 24 21.40 -11.74 8.89
N VAL A 25 21.19 -11.54 7.58
CA VAL A 25 20.10 -10.73 7.05
C VAL A 25 19.49 -11.39 5.82
N ASN A 26 18.17 -11.48 5.82
CA ASN A 26 17.42 -12.02 4.69
C ASN A 26 16.97 -10.88 3.77
N ILE A 27 17.79 -10.58 2.76
CA ILE A 27 17.52 -9.54 1.77
C ILE A 27 16.30 -9.88 0.91
N ASP A 28 16.07 -11.15 0.60
CA ASP A 28 14.86 -11.57 -0.15
C ASP A 28 13.60 -11.24 0.66
N ARG A 29 13.58 -11.63 1.94
CA ARG A 29 12.44 -11.34 2.81
C ARG A 29 12.21 -9.83 2.99
N LEU A 30 13.28 -9.05 3.06
CA LEU A 30 13.19 -7.59 3.12
C LEU A 30 12.50 -7.02 1.87
N LEU A 31 12.86 -7.52 0.69
CA LEU A 31 12.28 -7.08 -0.59
C LEU A 31 10.83 -7.52 -0.75
N GLU A 32 10.46 -8.71 -0.26
CA GLU A 32 9.07 -9.16 -0.22
C GLU A 32 8.19 -8.20 0.61
N ILE A 33 8.64 -7.85 1.81
CA ILE A 33 7.92 -6.93 2.71
C ILE A 33 7.86 -5.52 2.08
N ASP A 34 8.95 -5.03 1.50
CA ASP A 34 8.98 -3.74 0.80
C ASP A 34 8.00 -3.72 -0.38
N SER A 35 7.88 -4.81 -1.14
CA SER A 35 6.91 -4.92 -2.21
C SER A 35 5.49 -4.88 -1.68
N ALA A 36 5.16 -5.70 -0.68
CA ALA A 36 3.84 -5.72 -0.06
C ALA A 36 3.44 -4.34 0.48
N LEU A 37 4.38 -3.66 1.14
CA LEU A 37 4.16 -2.30 1.65
C LEU A 37 3.90 -1.31 0.52
N LYS A 38 4.62 -1.40 -0.60
CA LYS A 38 4.38 -0.55 -1.78
C LYS A 38 3.03 -0.82 -2.41
N ASP A 39 2.65 -2.07 -2.58
CA ASP A 39 1.36 -2.46 -3.13
C ASP A 39 0.20 -1.96 -2.24
N ALA A 40 0.29 -2.17 -0.93
CA ALA A 40 -0.71 -1.67 0.02
C ALA A 40 -0.79 -0.13 0.02
N LYS A 41 0.35 0.59 -0.06
CA LYS A 41 0.34 2.06 -0.22
C LYS A 41 -0.32 2.50 -1.52
N LYS A 42 -0.08 1.78 -2.62
CA LYS A 42 -0.71 2.07 -3.90
C LYS A 42 -2.22 1.88 -3.80
N GLN A 43 -2.68 0.76 -3.25
CA GLN A 43 -4.10 0.50 -3.00
C GLN A 43 -4.75 1.56 -2.12
N LEU A 44 -4.07 2.03 -1.07
CA LEU A 44 -4.56 3.15 -0.25
C LEU A 44 -4.72 4.45 -1.06
N GLN A 45 -3.79 4.75 -1.97
CA GLN A 45 -3.91 5.91 -2.86
C GLN A 45 -5.08 5.75 -3.84
N ASP A 46 -5.26 4.57 -4.43
CA ASP A 46 -6.38 4.26 -5.31
C ASP A 46 -7.73 4.40 -4.57
N LEU A 47 -7.85 3.85 -3.35
CA LEU A 47 -9.02 3.99 -2.49
C LEU A 47 -9.33 5.45 -2.16
N ALA A 48 -8.31 6.25 -1.84
CA ALA A 48 -8.47 7.67 -1.58
C ALA A 48 -8.94 8.43 -2.84
N ALA A 49 -8.43 8.08 -4.02
CA ALA A 49 -8.87 8.66 -5.28
C ALA A 49 -10.33 8.30 -5.60
N GLU A 50 -10.72 7.03 -5.42
CA GLU A 50 -12.08 6.53 -5.60
C GLU A 50 -13.07 7.25 -4.67
N LYS A 51 -12.75 7.35 -3.37
CA LYS A 51 -13.56 8.10 -2.39
C LYS A 51 -13.74 9.55 -2.78
N ASN A 52 -12.69 10.22 -3.26
CA ASN A 52 -12.78 11.61 -3.71
C ASN A 52 -13.64 11.74 -4.97
N ARG A 53 -13.58 10.78 -5.89
CA ARG A 53 -14.42 10.72 -7.08
C ARG A 53 -15.90 10.54 -6.70
N ILE A 54 -16.20 9.56 -5.86
CA ILE A 54 -17.55 9.29 -5.36
C ILE A 54 -18.08 10.49 -4.59
N GLY A 55 -17.29 11.06 -3.67
CA GLY A 55 -17.65 12.25 -2.89
C GLY A 55 -18.01 13.47 -3.75
N LYS A 56 -17.35 13.65 -4.90
CA LYS A 56 -17.70 14.70 -5.88
C LYS A 56 -18.94 14.38 -6.71
N SER A 57 -19.24 13.10 -6.90
CA SER A 57 -20.44 12.63 -7.63
C SER A 57 -21.69 12.65 -6.76
N ILE A 58 -21.60 12.33 -5.46
CA ILE A 58 -22.71 12.33 -4.49
C ILE A 58 -23.64 13.56 -4.59
N PRO A 59 -23.14 14.82 -4.64
CA PRO A 59 -24.03 15.98 -4.75
C PRO A 59 -24.74 16.13 -6.11
N LYS A 60 -24.31 15.40 -7.14
CA LYS A 60 -24.94 15.37 -8.47
C LYS A 60 -25.93 14.21 -8.63
N LEU A 61 -25.87 13.22 -7.75
CA LEU A 61 -26.74 12.04 -7.76
C LEU A 61 -28.00 12.30 -6.93
N SER A 62 -29.12 11.69 -7.33
CA SER A 62 -30.42 11.85 -6.66
C SER A 62 -31.03 10.50 -6.31
N GLY A 63 -31.76 10.42 -5.20
CA GLY A 63 -32.49 9.22 -4.80
C GLY A 63 -31.59 8.00 -4.57
N GLU A 64 -31.91 6.89 -5.24
CA GLU A 64 -31.24 5.58 -5.09
C GLU A 64 -29.75 5.61 -5.43
N GLU A 65 -29.33 6.41 -6.43
CA GLU A 65 -27.92 6.50 -6.81
C GLU A 65 -27.05 7.14 -5.70
N LYS A 66 -27.63 8.08 -4.95
CA LYS A 66 -26.96 8.72 -3.83
C LYS A 66 -26.79 7.74 -2.66
N GLU A 67 -27.79 6.90 -2.43
CA GLU A 67 -27.77 5.88 -1.38
C GLU A 67 -26.74 4.79 -1.72
N SER A 68 -26.73 4.30 -2.97
CA SER A 68 -25.71 3.37 -3.48
C SER A 68 -24.29 3.94 -3.32
N ALA A 69 -24.08 5.20 -3.70
CA ALA A 69 -22.78 5.87 -3.54
C ALA A 69 -22.34 6.02 -2.07
N LEU A 70 -23.28 6.20 -1.13
CA LEU A 70 -22.98 6.24 0.31
C LEU A 70 -22.55 4.85 0.83
N VAL A 71 -23.20 3.79 0.37
CA VAL A 71 -22.85 2.40 0.73
C VAL A 71 -21.45 2.07 0.21
N GLU A 72 -21.16 2.40 -1.04
CA GLU A 72 -19.83 2.24 -1.64
C GLU A 72 -18.75 3.00 -0.86
N LEU A 73 -19.03 4.27 -0.50
CA LEU A 73 -18.10 5.09 0.29
C LEU A 73 -17.79 4.48 1.67
N SER A 74 -18.79 3.84 2.28
CA SER A 74 -18.68 3.19 3.59
C SER A 74 -17.81 1.92 3.49
N ALA A 75 -18.06 1.09 2.46
CA ALA A 75 -17.24 -0.08 2.18
C ALA A 75 -15.77 0.29 1.85
N LEU A 76 -15.56 1.37 1.09
CA LEU A 76 -14.21 1.86 0.79
C LEU A 76 -13.46 2.35 2.04
N LYS A 77 -14.17 2.99 2.99
CA LYS A 77 -13.59 3.38 4.29
C LYS A 77 -13.16 2.18 5.12
N GLU A 78 -13.96 1.11 5.12
CA GLU A 78 -13.64 -0.11 5.86
C GLU A 78 -12.40 -0.79 5.26
N ASN A 79 -12.35 -0.93 3.93
CA ASN A 79 -11.19 -1.44 3.21
C ASN A 79 -9.93 -0.61 3.47
N GLU A 80 -10.04 0.73 3.44
CA GLU A 80 -8.92 1.64 3.74
C GLU A 80 -8.41 1.43 5.18
N THR A 81 -9.32 1.23 6.14
CA THR A 81 -8.97 1.02 7.55
C THR A 81 -8.23 -0.31 7.73
N ASN A 82 -8.72 -1.39 7.11
CA ASN A 82 -8.09 -2.70 7.14
C ASN A 82 -6.69 -2.68 6.50
N LEU A 83 -6.55 -2.08 5.32
CA LEU A 83 -5.24 -1.94 4.66
C LEU A 83 -4.26 -1.11 5.49
N ASN A 84 -4.74 -0.04 6.14
CA ASN A 84 -3.88 0.80 6.97
C ASN A 84 -3.43 0.08 8.25
N ASP A 85 -4.24 -0.84 8.79
CA ASP A 85 -3.86 -1.71 9.91
C ASP A 85 -2.81 -2.74 9.47
N GLU A 86 -2.97 -3.32 8.28
CA GLU A 86 -2.03 -4.28 7.69
C GLU A 86 -0.67 -3.63 7.39
N VAL A 87 -0.65 -2.38 6.93
CA VAL A 87 0.59 -1.61 6.67
C VAL A 87 1.30 -1.18 7.95
N LYS A 88 0.58 -1.06 9.08
CA LYS A 88 1.14 -0.65 10.37
C LYS A 88 1.71 -1.80 11.20
N LYS A 89 1.33 -3.04 10.91
CA LYS A 89 1.87 -4.24 11.56
C LYS A 89 3.26 -4.59 11.06
#